data_AF-A0A147FA71-F1
#
_entry.id   AF-A0A147FA71-F1
#
_cell.length_a   1.000
_cell.length_b   1.000
_cell.length_c   1.000
_cell.angle_alpha   90.00
_cell.angle_beta   90.00
_cell.angle_gamma   90.00
#
_symmetry.space_group_name_H-M   'P 1'
#
loop_
_entity.id
_entity.type
_entity.pdbx_description
1 polymer ?
#
loop_
_entity_poly.entity_id
_entity_poly.type
_entity_poly.pdbx_seq_one_letter_code
_entity_poly.pdbx_strand_id
1 'polypeptide(L)'
;MTDRYAIDITGFLGLAGETARRLDDLTDAVGATAHVLWGIRDAVAPVPELFQAFCRVMDPWEAKAGGSIAHAGSVLTIAEQAVAEYCRADVVMAVTAAQLETRQGTGRWRVA
;
A
#
# COMPACT_ATOMS: atom_id res chain seq x y z
N MET A 1 15.07 29.01 -6.44
CA MET A 1 14.59 28.82 -5.06
C MET A 1 13.49 27.75 -5.12
N THR A 2 13.86 26.49 -5.36
CA THR A 2 12.90 25.49 -5.86
C THR A 2 13.19 24.04 -5.45
N ASP A 3 13.96 23.79 -4.39
CA ASP A 3 14.21 22.41 -3.92
C ASP A 3 13.18 21.89 -2.90
N ARG A 4 12.10 22.64 -2.62
CA ARG A 4 11.25 22.36 -1.45
C ARG A 4 10.16 21.29 -1.66
N TYR A 5 10.00 20.71 -2.85
CA TYR A 5 8.88 19.82 -3.16
C TYR A 5 9.23 18.53 -3.92
N ALA A 6 10.51 18.20 -4.09
CA ALA A 6 10.89 16.95 -4.73
C ALA A 6 10.68 15.77 -3.75
N ILE A 7 9.69 14.92 -4.00
CA ILE A 7 9.57 13.63 -3.29
C ILE A 7 10.78 12.76 -3.67
N ASP A 8 11.44 12.17 -2.67
CA ASP A 8 12.40 11.09 -2.90
C ASP A 8 11.64 9.82 -3.32
N ILE A 9 11.40 9.69 -4.62
CA ILE A 9 10.69 8.56 -5.22
C ILE A 9 11.40 7.25 -4.90
N THR A 10 12.74 7.24 -4.90
CA THR A 10 13.52 6.01 -4.67
C THR A 10 13.37 5.55 -3.22
N GLY A 11 13.52 6.46 -2.26
CA GLY A 11 13.30 6.19 -0.84
C GLY A 11 11.86 5.74 -0.56
N PHE A 12 10.88 6.39 -1.18
CA PHE A 12 9.48 5.98 -1.06
C PHE A 12 9.25 4.56 -1.59
N LEU A 13 9.71 4.24 -2.80
CA LEU A 13 9.55 2.91 -3.39
C LEU A 13 10.24 1.83 -2.54
N GLY A 14 11.39 2.15 -1.94
CA GLY A 14 12.06 1.27 -0.99
C GLY A 14 11.22 0.96 0.25
N LEU A 15 10.61 1.99 0.86
CA LEU A 15 9.71 1.83 2.01
C LEU A 15 8.43 1.06 1.63
N ALA A 16 7.85 1.34 0.47
CA ALA A 16 6.67 0.63 -0.04
C ALA A 16 6.98 -0.85 -0.27
N GLY A 17 8.11 -1.17 -0.91
CA GLY A 17 8.54 -2.55 -1.15
C GLY A 17 8.86 -3.32 0.14
N GLU A 18 9.51 -2.69 1.12
CA GLU A 18 9.71 -3.30 2.45
C GLU A 18 8.37 -3.54 3.16
N THR A 19 7.44 -2.60 3.06
CA THR A 19 6.11 -2.73 3.67
C THR A 19 5.32 -3.86 3.02
N ALA A 20 5.33 -3.96 1.69
CA ALA A 20 4.69 -5.05 0.94
C ALA A 20 5.22 -6.42 1.40
N ARG A 21 6.55 -6.59 1.43
CA ARG A 21 7.17 -7.85 1.91
C ARG A 21 6.73 -8.21 3.33
N ARG A 22 6.70 -7.24 4.25
CA ARG A 22 6.26 -7.48 5.64
C ARG A 22 4.78 -7.88 5.72
N LEU A 23 3.93 -7.35 4.83
CA LEU A 23 2.52 -7.71 4.77
C LEU A 23 2.31 -9.09 4.13
N ASP A 24 3.15 -9.47 3.17
CA ASP A 24 3.17 -10.83 2.62
C ASP A 24 3.57 -11.82 3.73
N ASP A 25 4.66 -11.56 4.45
CA ASP A 25 5.10 -12.38 5.59
C ASP A 25 4.02 -12.50 6.67
N LEU A 26 3.31 -11.40 6.95
CA LEU A 26 2.20 -11.39 7.92
C LEU A 26 1.01 -12.21 7.41
N THR A 27 0.67 -12.08 6.13
CA THR A 27 -0.41 -12.85 5.48
C THR A 27 -0.12 -14.34 5.57
N ASP A 28 1.10 -14.75 5.25
CA ASP A 28 1.55 -16.13 5.32
C ASP A 28 1.50 -16.67 6.76
N ALA A 29 2.00 -15.89 7.73
CA ALA A 29 1.96 -16.27 9.14
C ALA A 29 0.53 -16.42 9.68
N VAL A 30 -0.37 -15.49 9.32
CA VAL A 30 -1.80 -15.56 9.68
C VAL A 30 -2.46 -16.77 9.02
N GLY A 31 -2.18 -17.03 7.74
CA GLY A 31 -2.71 -18.17 7.01
C GLY A 31 -2.28 -19.51 7.62
N ALA A 32 -0.99 -19.65 7.95
CA ALA A 32 -0.46 -20.83 8.62
C ALA A 32 -1.10 -21.02 10.00
N THR A 33 -1.29 -19.94 10.76
CA THR A 33 -1.95 -19.98 12.07
C THR A 33 -3.43 -20.40 11.94
N ALA A 34 -4.16 -19.82 10.99
CA ALA A 34 -5.55 -20.17 10.72
C ALA A 34 -5.70 -21.65 10.36
N HIS A 35 -4.80 -22.18 9.54
CA HIS A 35 -4.78 -23.59 9.17
C HIS A 35 -4.65 -24.52 10.39
N VAL A 36 -3.72 -24.22 11.30
CA VAL A 36 -3.57 -24.98 12.56
C VAL A 36 -4.82 -24.88 13.43
N LEU A 37 -5.41 -23.69 13.53
CA LEU A 37 -6.62 -23.47 14.32
C LEU A 37 -7.84 -24.22 13.75
N TRP A 38 -7.98 -24.31 12.43
CA TRP A 38 -9.01 -25.16 11.81
C TRP A 38 -8.78 -26.64 12.15
N GLY A 39 -7.54 -27.11 12.12
CA GLY A 39 -7.22 -28.47 12.58
C GLY A 39 -7.61 -28.73 14.05
N ILE A 40 -7.39 -27.75 14.93
CA ILE A 40 -7.83 -27.82 16.34
C ILE A 40 -9.36 -27.84 16.42
N ARG A 41 -10.05 -26.96 15.67
CA ARG A 41 -11.51 -26.89 15.59
C ARG A 41 -12.11 -28.25 15.20
N ASP A 42 -11.53 -28.90 14.21
CA ASP A 42 -11.96 -30.21 13.73
C ASP A 42 -11.73 -31.30 14.78
N ALA A 43 -10.58 -31.26 15.49
CA ALA A 43 -10.26 -32.21 16.55
C ALA A 43 -11.23 -32.11 17.74
N VAL A 44 -11.72 -30.90 18.07
CA VAL A 44 -12.66 -30.69 19.18
C VAL A 44 -14.13 -30.81 18.78
N ALA A 45 -14.43 -30.95 17.48
CA ALA A 45 -15.81 -31.02 16.96
C ALA A 45 -16.70 -32.10 17.61
N PRO A 46 -16.19 -33.30 18.00
CA PRO A 46 -17.02 -34.31 18.68
C PRO A 46 -17.49 -33.91 20.08
N VAL A 47 -16.95 -32.86 20.68
CA VAL A 47 -17.29 -32.38 22.03
C VAL A 47 -17.98 -31.01 21.91
N PRO A 48 -19.33 -30.95 21.84
CA PRO A 48 -20.06 -29.73 21.44
C PRO A 48 -19.75 -28.49 22.28
N GLU A 49 -19.58 -28.67 23.59
CA GLU A 49 -19.29 -27.58 24.53
C GLU A 49 -17.89 -26.97 24.27
N LEU A 50 -16.89 -27.83 24.04
CA LEU A 50 -15.53 -27.42 23.73
C LEU A 50 -15.45 -26.78 22.34
N PHE A 51 -16.13 -27.37 21.36
CA PHE A 51 -16.24 -26.80 20.02
C PHE A 51 -16.86 -25.39 20.05
N GLN A 52 -17.98 -25.21 20.75
CA GLN A 52 -18.61 -23.89 20.88
C GLN A 52 -17.73 -22.89 21.64
N ALA A 53 -17.01 -23.32 22.67
CA ALA A 53 -16.06 -22.47 23.39
C ALA A 53 -14.90 -22.03 22.48
N PHE A 54 -14.39 -22.94 21.66
CA PHE A 54 -13.31 -22.67 20.71
C PHE A 54 -13.76 -21.70 19.60
N CYS A 55 -14.88 -21.98 18.93
CA CYS A 55 -15.43 -21.12 17.86
C CYS A 55 -15.70 -19.69 18.36
N ARG A 56 -16.17 -19.52 19.60
CA ARG A 56 -16.38 -18.20 20.21
C ARG A 56 -15.13 -17.34 20.29
N VAL A 57 -13.95 -17.94 20.34
CA VAL A 57 -12.66 -17.23 20.36
C VAL A 57 -12.06 -17.15 18.95
N MET A 58 -12.15 -18.24 18.19
CA MET A 58 -11.57 -18.34 16.86
C MET A 58 -12.25 -17.43 15.85
N ASP A 59 -13.60 -17.45 15.75
CA ASP A 59 -14.32 -16.74 14.69
C ASP A 59 -14.06 -15.20 14.76
N PRO A 60 -14.06 -14.54 15.93
CA PRO A 60 -13.69 -13.13 16.03
C PRO A 60 -12.22 -12.85 15.68
N TRP A 61 -11.32 -13.76 16.02
CA TRP A 61 -9.90 -13.64 15.66
C TRP A 61 -9.72 -13.70 14.15
N GLU A 62 -10.36 -14.67 13.47
CA GLU A 62 -10.27 -14.86 12.03
C GLU A 62 -10.83 -13.64 11.28
N ALA A 63 -12.00 -13.14 11.69
CA ALA A 63 -12.58 -11.93 11.14
C ALA A 63 -11.67 -10.71 11.30
N LYS A 64 -11.06 -10.54 12.49
CA LYS A 64 -10.14 -9.42 12.75
C LYS A 64 -8.85 -9.53 11.94
N ALA A 65 -8.30 -10.74 11.80
CA ALA A 65 -7.09 -10.99 11.04
C ALA A 65 -7.32 -10.70 9.55
N GLY A 66 -8.41 -11.22 8.97
CA GLY A 66 -8.79 -10.95 7.58
C GLY A 66 -9.04 -9.47 7.32
N GLY A 67 -9.75 -8.78 8.23
CA GLY A 67 -9.96 -7.33 8.13
C GLY A 67 -8.67 -6.52 8.20
N SER A 68 -7.71 -6.94 9.03
CA SER A 68 -6.41 -6.25 9.15
C SER A 68 -5.57 -6.38 7.88
N ILE A 69 -5.54 -7.58 7.29
CA ILE A 69 -4.83 -7.84 6.02
C ILE A 69 -5.44 -7.01 4.89
N ALA A 70 -6.77 -7.00 4.77
CA ALA A 70 -7.46 -6.22 3.73
C ALA A 70 -7.23 -4.71 3.89
N HIS A 71 -7.23 -4.21 5.12
CA HIS A 71 -6.95 -2.80 5.41
C HIS A 71 -5.51 -2.44 5.05
N ALA A 72 -4.54 -3.28 5.41
CA ALA A 72 -3.14 -3.05 5.08
C ALA A 72 -2.89 -3.01 3.56
N GLY A 73 -3.51 -3.92 2.81
CA GLY A 73 -3.49 -3.88 1.33
C GLY A 73 -4.06 -2.57 0.77
N SER A 74 -5.15 -2.07 1.35
CA SER A 74 -5.75 -0.79 0.94
C SER A 74 -4.81 0.41 1.15
N VAL A 75 -4.06 0.41 2.25
CA VAL A 75 -3.06 1.46 2.54
C VAL A 75 -1.95 1.47 1.49
N LEU A 76 -1.45 0.31 1.09
CA LEU A 76 -0.45 0.21 0.02
C LEU A 76 -0.97 0.71 -1.32
N THR A 77 -2.19 0.33 -1.71
CA THR A 77 -2.83 0.80 -2.94
C THR A 77 -2.95 2.33 -2.97
N ILE A 78 -3.36 2.95 -1.86
CA ILE A 78 -3.45 4.42 -1.77
C ILE A 78 -2.06 5.05 -1.85
N ALA A 79 -1.04 4.44 -1.25
CA ALA A 79 0.34 4.91 -1.30
C ALA A 79 0.89 4.89 -2.74
N GLU A 80 0.62 3.82 -3.50
CA GLU A 80 0.96 3.72 -4.92
C GLU A 80 0.26 4.79 -5.77
N GLN A 81 -1.04 5.00 -5.54
CA GLN A 81 -1.81 6.04 -6.23
C GLN A 81 -1.25 7.44 -5.97
N ALA A 82 -0.86 7.74 -4.73
CA ALA A 82 -0.27 9.03 -4.38
C ALA A 82 1.03 9.30 -5.14
N VAL A 83 1.89 8.29 -5.31
CA VAL A 83 3.12 8.44 -6.10
C VAL A 83 2.84 8.56 -7.59
N ALA A 84 1.90 7.80 -8.12
CA ALA A 84 1.52 7.92 -9.53
C ALA A 84 1.03 9.35 -9.85
N GLU A 85 0.21 9.94 -8.97
CA GLU A 85 -0.27 11.31 -9.12
C GLU A 85 0.85 12.34 -8.96
N TYR A 86 1.78 12.15 -8.02
CA TYR A 86 2.96 13.01 -7.91
C TYR A 86 3.80 12.99 -9.20
N CYS A 87 4.12 11.80 -9.72
CA CYS A 87 4.90 11.66 -10.96
C CYS A 87 4.20 12.33 -12.15
N ARG A 88 2.86 12.20 -12.24
CA ARG A 88 2.07 12.88 -13.27
C ARG A 88 2.18 14.41 -13.14
N ALA A 89 2.05 14.95 -11.93
CA ALA A 89 2.15 16.39 -11.68
C ALA A 89 3.54 16.94 -12.03
N ASP A 90 4.60 16.21 -11.66
CA ASP A 90 6.00 16.59 -11.94
C ASP A 90 6.27 16.68 -13.45
N VAL A 91 5.81 15.69 -14.23
CA VAL A 91 5.91 15.70 -15.69
C VAL A 91 5.18 16.90 -16.31
N VAL A 92 3.97 17.21 -15.83
CA VAL A 92 3.20 18.36 -16.33
C VAL A 92 3.93 19.68 -16.03
N MET A 93 4.50 19.82 -14.84
CA MET A 93 5.30 21.00 -14.48
C MET A 93 6.55 21.13 -15.35
N ALA A 94 7.28 20.04 -15.56
CA ALA A 94 8.48 20.03 -16.41
C ALA A 94 8.17 20.43 -17.86
N VAL A 95 7.09 19.88 -18.44
CA VAL A 95 6.65 20.23 -19.81
C VAL A 95 6.21 21.70 -19.90
N THR A 96 5.46 22.18 -18.91
CA THR A 96 4.99 23.58 -18.88
C THR A 96 6.17 24.55 -18.77
N ALA A 97 7.16 24.24 -17.93
CA ALA A 97 8.39 25.02 -17.80
C ALA A 97 9.16 25.08 -19.14
N ALA A 98 9.36 23.93 -19.79
CA ALA A 98 10.04 23.86 -21.09
C ALA A 98 9.31 24.67 -22.19
N GLN A 99 7.97 24.65 -22.21
CA GLN A 99 7.17 25.45 -23.14
C GLN A 99 7.29 26.95 -22.88
N LEU A 100 7.32 27.37 -21.61
CA LEU A 100 7.51 28.77 -21.21
C LEU A 100 8.88 29.29 -21.64
N GLU A 101 9.94 28.50 -21.42
CA GLU A 101 11.29 28.83 -21.87
C GLU A 101 11.38 28.97 -23.39
N THR A 102 10.75 28.06 -24.14
CA THR A 102 10.70 28.11 -25.61
C THR A 102 9.99 29.37 -26.10
N ARG A 103 8.86 29.75 -25.49
CA ARG A 103 8.12 30.98 -25.84
C ARG A 103 8.93 32.25 -25.54
N GLN A 104 9.63 32.31 -24.40
CA GLN A 104 10.49 33.44 -24.06
C GLN A 104 11.73 33.55 -24.98
N GLY A 105 12.28 32.42 -25.44
CA GLY A 105 13.37 32.38 -26.42
C GLY A 105 12.97 32.89 -27.81
N THR A 106 11.73 32.63 -28.25
CA THR A 106 11.21 33.14 -29.53
C THR A 106 10.73 34.60 -29.51
N GLY A 107 10.45 35.16 -28.33
CA GLY A 107 9.97 36.54 -28.17
C GLY A 107 11.06 37.61 -28.20
N ARG A 108 12.35 37.25 -28.20
CA ARG A 108 13.49 38.19 -28.14
C ARG A 108 13.97 38.74 -29.49
N TRP A 109 13.39 38.30 -30.61
CA TRP A 109 13.80 38.72 -31.96
C TRP A 109 12.66 39.33 -32.77
N ARG A 110 12.04 40.41 -32.27
CA ARG A 110 11.35 41.40 -33.12
C ARG A 110 11.48 42.80 -32.52
N VAL A 111 12.64 43.42 -32.73
CA VAL A 111 12.78 44.88 -32.82
C VAL A 111 13.73 45.17 -33.98
N ALA A 112 13.16 45.49 -35.13
CA ALA A 112 13.59 46.40 -36.20
C ALA A 112 12.77 46.08 -37.45
#